data_AF-D7ST75-F1
#
_entry.id   AF-D7ST75-F1
#
_cell.length_a   1.000
_cell.length_b   1.000
_cell.length_c   1.000
_cell.angle_alpha   90.00
_cell.angle_beta   90.00
_cell.angle_gamma   90.00
#
_symmetry.space_group_name_H-M   'P 1'
#
loop_
_entity.id
_entity.type
_entity.pdbx_description
1 polymer ?
#
loop_
_entity_poly.entity_id
_entity_poly.type
_entity_poly.pdbx_seq_one_letter_code
_entity_poly.pdbx_strand_id
1 'polypeptide(L)'
;MSAVGPHGDQDLKSPSPKPGIDEFGLRGLLKVIRMNNPDLTSLALGMDLTTRGLNLNASDDLHKRFASPWVEEPHKGKPQYSIPECYYDKQPPMLNQAYFAKLHLETLFYVFYSMPREEALLYAAHELHARGWFYHKQQWLWLTRNASMRPLVQS
;
A
#
# COMPACT_ATOMS: atom_id res chain seq x y z
N MET A 1 -49.55 37.73 74.40
CA MET A 1 -48.28 38.48 74.54
C MET A 1 -47.15 37.58 74.03
N SER A 2 -46.31 38.12 73.13
CA SER A 2 -45.07 37.58 72.53
C SER A 2 -44.05 37.07 73.58
N ALA A 3 -42.98 36.32 73.30
CA ALA A 3 -41.96 36.42 72.24
C ALA A 3 -41.07 35.14 72.25
N VAL A 4 -40.64 34.59 71.10
CA VAL A 4 -39.30 34.68 70.45
C VAL A 4 -38.14 34.05 71.24
N GLY A 5 -37.43 33.09 70.60
CA GLY A 5 -36.25 32.35 71.10
C GLY A 5 -34.92 33.13 71.11
N PRO A 6 -33.77 32.46 71.35
CA PRO A 6 -32.96 31.93 70.22
C PRO A 6 -32.35 30.53 70.50
N HIS A 7 -32.33 29.61 69.54
CA HIS A 7 -31.38 29.45 68.41
C HIS A 7 -29.96 29.09 68.87
N GLY A 8 -29.65 27.78 68.81
CA GLY A 8 -28.32 27.24 69.02
C GLY A 8 -27.45 27.46 67.79
N ASP A 9 -26.27 28.02 68.01
CA ASP A 9 -25.20 28.11 67.03
C ASP A 9 -24.71 26.69 66.69
N GLN A 10 -25.06 26.22 65.49
CA GLN A 10 -24.31 25.16 64.84
C GLN A 10 -23.21 25.81 64.01
N ASP A 11 -21.96 25.59 64.41
CA ASP A 11 -20.78 25.83 63.60
C ASP A 11 -20.95 25.22 62.19
N LEU A 12 -21.28 26.04 61.20
CA LEU A 12 -21.13 25.67 59.79
C LEU A 12 -19.64 25.66 59.45
N LYS A 13 -18.95 24.57 59.80
CA LYS A 13 -17.73 24.20 59.08
C LYS A 13 -18.15 23.69 57.72
N SER A 14 -18.06 24.56 56.72
CA SER A 14 -18.20 24.18 55.31
C SER A 14 -17.27 23.00 55.03
N PRO A 15 -17.76 21.90 54.42
CA PRO A 15 -16.86 20.86 53.96
C PRO A 15 -16.02 21.49 52.85
N SER A 16 -14.72 21.66 53.10
CA SER A 16 -13.76 21.90 52.04
C SER A 16 -14.04 20.88 50.93
N PRO A 17 -14.22 21.30 49.67
CA PRO A 17 -14.44 20.33 48.61
C PRO A 17 -13.23 19.40 48.64
N LYS A 18 -13.48 18.10 48.84
CA LYS A 18 -12.47 17.08 48.58
C LYS A 18 -11.87 17.47 47.23
N PRO A 19 -10.53 17.56 47.05
CA PRO A 19 -9.96 17.80 45.75
C PRO A 19 -10.36 16.59 44.91
N GLY A 20 -11.52 16.68 44.27
CA GLY A 20 -11.93 15.78 43.23
C GLY A 20 -10.76 15.77 42.28
N ILE A 21 -10.24 14.58 42.02
CA ILE A 21 -9.19 14.43 41.03
C ILE A 21 -9.74 15.11 39.79
N ASP A 22 -9.17 16.28 39.49
CA ASP A 22 -9.58 17.09 38.36
C ASP A 22 -9.14 16.34 37.12
N GLU A 23 -10.00 15.41 36.72
CA GLU A 23 -9.77 14.41 35.69
C GLU A 23 -9.57 15.06 34.32
N PHE A 24 -10.16 16.24 34.12
CA PHE A 24 -10.10 17.00 32.89
C PHE A 24 -9.11 18.18 32.96
N GLY A 25 -8.47 18.42 34.10
CA GLY A 25 -7.42 19.43 34.26
C GLY A 25 -6.00 18.86 34.26
N LEU A 26 -5.02 19.72 34.57
CA LEU A 26 -3.59 19.35 34.52
C LEU A 26 -3.23 18.20 35.48
N ARG A 27 -3.97 18.04 36.58
CA ARG A 27 -3.79 16.91 37.51
C ARG A 27 -4.25 15.59 36.90
N GLY A 28 -5.26 15.60 36.03
CA GLY A 28 -5.70 14.46 35.24
C GLY A 28 -4.64 13.98 34.26
N LEU A 29 -3.84 14.89 33.68
CA LEU A 29 -2.74 14.56 32.77
C LEU A 29 -1.67 13.64 33.41
N LEU A 30 -1.51 13.69 34.73
CA LEU A 30 -0.62 12.77 35.45
C LEU A 30 -1.00 11.30 35.23
N LYS A 31 -2.28 10.98 34.99
CA LYS A 31 -2.72 9.61 34.67
C LYS A 31 -2.18 9.14 33.31
N VAL A 32 -2.03 10.06 32.35
CA VAL A 32 -1.46 9.81 31.01
C VAL A 32 0.07 9.67 31.11
N ILE A 33 0.74 10.60 31.79
CA ILE A 33 2.21 10.57 31.95
C ILE A 33 2.66 9.31 32.69
N ARG A 34 1.89 8.88 33.69
CA ARG A 34 2.17 7.65 34.45
C ARG A 34 1.76 6.38 33.72
N MET A 35 1.16 6.50 32.52
CA MET A 35 0.71 5.38 31.69
C MET A 35 -0.26 4.45 32.43
N ASN A 36 -1.09 5.00 33.33
CA ASN A 36 -1.97 4.20 34.19
C ASN A 36 -3.09 3.51 33.41
N ASN A 37 -3.46 4.03 32.25
CA ASN A 37 -4.46 3.47 31.35
C ASN A 37 -3.88 3.43 29.92
N PRO A 38 -3.71 2.24 29.31
CA PRO A 38 -3.05 2.11 28.01
C PRO A 38 -3.85 2.79 26.88
N ASP A 39 -5.18 2.72 26.89
CA ASP A 39 -6.04 3.30 25.85
C ASP A 39 -5.98 4.84 25.89
N LEU A 40 -6.10 5.43 27.07
CA LEU A 40 -5.98 6.88 27.26
C LEU A 40 -4.56 7.37 26.93
N THR A 41 -3.55 6.58 27.27
CA THR A 41 -2.15 6.92 27.00
C THR A 41 -1.86 6.87 25.50
N SER A 42 -2.34 5.85 24.80
CA SER A 42 -2.21 5.74 23.34
C SER A 42 -2.95 6.86 22.62
N LEU A 43 -4.12 7.27 23.10
CA LEU A 43 -4.89 8.37 22.51
C LEU A 43 -4.21 9.73 22.73
N ALA A 44 -3.68 9.97 23.94
CA ALA A 44 -3.09 11.26 24.31
C ALA A 44 -1.67 11.46 23.78
N LEU A 45 -0.84 10.42 23.74
CA LEU A 45 0.51 10.49 23.17
C LEU A 45 0.51 10.34 21.65
N GLY A 46 -0.46 9.61 21.09
CA GLY A 46 -0.58 9.34 19.67
C GLY A 46 0.39 8.25 19.17
N MET A 47 0.56 8.20 17.85
CA MET A 47 1.47 7.28 17.16
C MET A 47 2.23 8.01 16.06
N ASP A 48 3.39 7.47 15.68
CA ASP A 48 4.12 7.97 14.51
C ASP A 48 3.37 7.57 13.22
N LEU A 49 3.01 8.58 12.43
CA LEU A 49 2.30 8.38 11.16
C LEU A 49 3.26 8.07 10.00
N THR A 50 4.54 8.39 10.13
CA THR A 50 5.54 8.15 9.08
C THR A 50 5.84 6.66 8.89
N THR A 51 5.55 5.84 9.91
CA THR A 51 5.71 4.38 9.86
C THR A 51 4.51 3.67 9.22
N ARG A 52 3.44 4.39 8.86
CA ARG A 52 2.18 3.80 8.36
C ARG A 52 2.10 3.69 6.83
N GLY A 53 3.24 3.66 6.16
CA GLY A 53 3.28 3.52 4.69
C GLY A 53 2.83 4.75 3.91
N LEU A 54 2.63 5.88 4.59
CA LEU A 54 2.18 7.13 4.00
C LEU A 54 3.34 8.11 3.90
N ASN A 55 3.64 8.58 2.68
CA ASN A 55 4.68 9.59 2.49
C ASN A 55 4.11 11.00 2.72
N LEU A 56 4.15 11.48 3.96
CA LEU A 56 3.69 12.82 4.33
C LEU A 56 4.53 13.96 3.75
N ASN A 57 5.68 13.66 3.15
CA ASN A 57 6.53 14.63 2.46
C ASN A 57 6.25 14.72 0.95
N ALA A 58 5.24 14.01 0.45
CA ALA A 58 4.89 14.06 -0.97
C ALA A 58 4.31 15.43 -1.34
N SER A 59 4.72 15.97 -2.49
CA SER A 59 4.13 17.18 -3.09
C SER A 59 2.78 16.91 -3.75
N ASP A 60 2.47 15.65 -4.05
CA ASP A 60 1.27 15.20 -4.77
C ASP A 60 0.21 14.63 -3.82
N ASP A 61 -1.01 14.51 -4.33
CA ASP A 61 -2.14 13.91 -3.63
C ASP A 61 -1.87 12.47 -3.14
N LEU A 62 -1.93 12.26 -1.82
CA LEU A 62 -1.71 10.95 -1.21
C LEU A 62 -2.80 9.92 -1.53
N HIS A 63 -4.04 10.37 -1.75
CA HIS A 63 -5.19 9.48 -1.95
C HIS A 63 -5.05 8.59 -3.20
N LYS A 64 -4.29 9.04 -4.21
CA LYS A 64 -4.06 8.27 -5.45
C LYS A 64 -3.20 7.02 -5.22
N ARG A 65 -2.37 7.04 -4.18
CA ARG A 65 -1.48 5.94 -3.78
C ARG A 65 -1.96 5.23 -2.51
N PHE A 66 -3.10 5.65 -1.98
CA PHE A 66 -3.69 5.05 -0.79
C PHE A 66 -4.36 3.72 -1.15
N ALA A 67 -3.77 2.61 -0.69
CA ALA A 67 -4.30 1.27 -1.02
C ALA A 67 -5.55 0.93 -0.21
N SER A 68 -5.46 1.09 1.11
CA SER A 68 -6.48 0.68 2.07
C SER A 68 -6.08 1.17 3.48
N PRO A 69 -7.02 1.43 4.40
CA PRO A 69 -6.73 1.79 5.79
C PRO A 69 -5.90 0.77 6.58
N TRP A 70 -5.82 -0.48 6.11
CA TRP A 70 -5.12 -1.58 6.79
C TRP A 70 -3.86 -2.07 6.08
N VAL A 71 -3.54 -1.50 4.90
CA VAL A 71 -2.40 -1.93 4.10
C VAL A 71 -1.30 -0.87 4.19
N GLU A 72 -0.13 -1.27 4.67
CA GLU A 72 1.04 -0.38 4.77
C GLU A 72 1.73 -0.18 3.42
N GLU A 73 1.51 -1.08 2.45
CA GLU A 73 2.02 -0.89 1.10
C GLU A 73 1.17 0.10 0.29
N PRO A 74 1.80 1.02 -0.47
CA PRO A 74 1.06 1.92 -1.36
C PRO A 74 0.32 1.13 -2.45
N HIS A 75 -0.76 1.72 -2.95
CA HIS A 75 -1.61 1.13 -3.98
C HIS A 75 -0.78 0.80 -5.22
N LYS A 76 -0.70 -0.50 -5.56
CA LYS A 76 -0.09 -1.02 -6.80
C LYS A 76 -1.14 -1.27 -7.90
N GLY A 77 -2.42 -0.99 -7.62
CA GLY A 77 -3.51 -1.26 -8.55
C GLY A 77 -3.51 -0.30 -9.74
N LYS A 78 -4.29 -0.67 -10.77
CA LYS A 78 -4.36 0.10 -12.01
C LYS A 78 -4.90 1.50 -11.71
N PRO A 79 -4.25 2.56 -12.18
CA PRO A 79 -4.79 3.91 -12.04
C PRO A 79 -6.15 3.99 -12.74
N GLN A 80 -7.04 4.80 -12.19
CA GLN A 80 -8.33 5.06 -12.82
C GLN A 80 -8.10 5.99 -14.01
N TYR A 81 -8.21 5.47 -15.22
CA TYR A 81 -8.08 6.23 -16.46
C TYR A 81 -9.32 6.06 -17.33
N SER A 82 -9.73 7.11 -18.02
CA SER A 82 -10.76 7.07 -19.06
C SER A 82 -10.07 7.06 -20.42
N ILE A 83 -10.28 6.00 -21.21
CA ILE A 83 -9.84 5.96 -22.60
C ILE A 83 -10.97 6.52 -23.48
N PRO A 84 -10.68 7.43 -24.45
CA PRO A 84 -11.66 7.87 -25.44
C PRO A 84 -12.28 6.69 -26.22
N GLU A 85 -13.53 6.83 -26.65
CA GLU A 85 -14.29 5.77 -27.32
C GLU A 85 -13.59 5.24 -28.58
N CYS A 86 -12.90 6.11 -29.32
CA CYS A 86 -12.18 5.76 -30.54
C CYS A 86 -11.04 4.75 -30.39
N TYR A 87 -10.58 4.45 -29.17
CA TYR A 87 -9.62 3.39 -28.91
C TYR A 87 -10.28 2.00 -28.79
N TYR A 88 -11.60 1.92 -28.60
CA TYR A 88 -12.37 0.67 -28.52
C TYR A 88 -12.97 0.25 -29.86
N ASP A 89 -13.06 1.16 -30.84
CA ASP A 89 -13.72 0.94 -32.14
C ASP A 89 -13.13 -0.18 -32.99
N LYS A 90 -11.92 -0.66 -32.64
CA LYS A 90 -11.23 -1.71 -33.39
C LYS A 90 -11.19 -2.98 -32.57
N GLN A 91 -12.09 -3.91 -32.87
CA GLN A 91 -11.96 -5.27 -32.40
C GLN A 91 -10.57 -5.80 -32.83
N PRO A 92 -9.73 -6.28 -31.90
CA PRO A 92 -8.44 -6.80 -32.26
C PRO A 92 -8.62 -8.03 -33.17
N PRO A 93 -7.73 -8.22 -34.17
CA PRO A 93 -7.76 -9.41 -35.00
C PRO A 93 -7.57 -10.66 -34.13
N MET A 94 -8.12 -11.78 -34.58
CA MET A 94 -7.90 -13.06 -33.92
C MET A 94 -6.40 -13.34 -33.83
N LEU A 95 -6.00 -13.91 -32.68
CA LEU A 95 -4.61 -14.26 -32.44
C LEU A 95 -4.14 -15.26 -33.50
N ASN A 96 -3.04 -14.94 -34.18
CA ASN A 96 -2.46 -15.79 -35.22
C ASN A 96 -0.95 -15.84 -35.04
N GLN A 97 -0.40 -17.06 -34.98
CA GLN A 97 1.03 -17.31 -34.82
C GLN A 97 1.88 -16.62 -35.90
N ALA A 98 1.39 -16.52 -37.13
CA ALA A 98 2.13 -15.89 -38.24
C ALA A 98 2.43 -14.40 -38.01
N TYR A 99 1.67 -13.71 -37.15
CA TYR A 99 1.95 -12.31 -36.83
C TYR A 99 3.20 -12.15 -35.96
N PHE A 100 3.58 -13.15 -35.18
CA PHE A 100 4.75 -13.10 -34.28
C PHE A 100 6.06 -13.00 -35.06
N ALA A 101 6.11 -13.58 -36.27
CA ALA A 101 7.25 -13.44 -37.18
C ALA A 101 7.57 -11.97 -37.54
N LYS A 102 6.60 -11.06 -37.44
CA LYS A 102 6.77 -9.64 -37.73
C LYS A 102 7.15 -8.81 -36.50
N LEU A 103 7.06 -9.39 -35.29
CA LEU A 103 7.32 -8.68 -34.05
C LEU A 103 8.83 -8.55 -33.79
N HIS A 104 9.22 -7.47 -33.12
CA HIS A 104 10.59 -7.27 -32.65
C HIS A 104 10.89 -8.15 -31.43
N LEU A 105 12.18 -8.42 -31.17
CA LEU A 105 12.60 -9.27 -30.05
C LEU A 105 12.09 -8.75 -28.70
N GLU A 106 12.19 -7.43 -28.47
CA GLU A 106 11.70 -6.78 -27.26
C GLU A 106 10.21 -7.04 -27.02
N THR A 107 9.40 -6.98 -28.08
CA THR A 107 7.96 -7.27 -28.00
C THR A 107 7.70 -8.75 -27.71
N LEU A 108 8.47 -9.66 -28.31
CA LEU A 108 8.36 -11.09 -28.03
C LEU A 108 8.68 -11.40 -26.56
N PHE A 109 9.74 -10.80 -26.02
CA PHE A 109 10.05 -10.92 -24.59
C PHE A 109 8.96 -10.31 -23.71
N TYR A 110 8.46 -9.12 -24.07
CA TYR A 110 7.38 -8.47 -23.35
C TYR A 110 6.14 -9.37 -23.28
N VAL A 111 5.71 -9.95 -24.42
CA VAL A 111 4.57 -10.88 -24.45
C VAL A 111 4.83 -12.10 -23.58
N PHE A 112 6.02 -12.70 -23.69
CA PHE A 112 6.38 -13.89 -22.91
C PHE A 112 6.32 -13.66 -21.40
N TYR A 113 6.79 -12.51 -20.90
CA TYR A 113 6.80 -12.22 -19.46
C TYR A 113 5.50 -11.58 -18.94
N SER A 114 4.77 -10.86 -19.77
CA SER A 114 3.60 -10.08 -19.34
C SER A 114 2.27 -10.85 -19.46
N MET A 115 2.21 -11.91 -20.27
CA MET A 115 0.99 -12.67 -20.56
C MET A 115 1.12 -14.16 -20.17
N PRO A 116 1.32 -14.48 -18.88
CA PRO A 116 1.42 -15.88 -18.45
C PRO A 116 0.07 -16.58 -18.57
N ARG A 117 0.08 -17.80 -19.14
CA ARG A 117 -1.08 -18.71 -19.35
C ARG A 117 -1.97 -18.39 -20.57
N GLU A 118 -1.49 -17.59 -21.52
CA GLU A 118 -2.17 -17.36 -22.80
C GLU A 118 -1.44 -18.05 -23.97
N GLU A 119 -2.16 -18.33 -25.06
CA GLU A 119 -1.59 -18.88 -26.30
C GLU A 119 -0.48 -17.97 -26.88
N ALA A 120 -0.61 -16.65 -26.69
CA ALA A 120 0.36 -15.67 -27.17
C ALA A 120 1.76 -15.91 -26.61
N LEU A 121 1.88 -16.43 -25.38
CA LEU A 121 3.16 -16.81 -24.78
C LEU A 121 3.83 -17.94 -25.56
N LEU A 122 3.06 -18.96 -25.95
CA LEU A 122 3.57 -20.10 -26.70
C LEU A 122 4.04 -19.66 -28.09
N TYR A 123 3.28 -18.80 -28.77
CA TYR A 123 3.68 -18.25 -30.07
C TYR A 123 4.93 -17.38 -29.97
N ALA A 124 5.04 -16.55 -28.93
CA ALA A 124 6.26 -15.77 -28.67
C ALA A 124 7.46 -16.67 -28.40
N ALA A 125 7.31 -17.70 -27.55
CA ALA A 125 8.37 -18.64 -27.25
C ALA A 125 8.81 -19.44 -28.49
N HIS A 126 7.86 -19.88 -29.31
CA HIS A 126 8.14 -20.55 -30.58
C HIS A 126 8.95 -19.66 -31.53
N GLU A 127 8.54 -18.39 -31.67
CA GLU A 127 9.22 -17.44 -32.52
C GLU A 127 10.64 -17.09 -32.01
N LEU A 128 10.81 -16.92 -30.69
CA LEU A 128 12.13 -16.73 -30.08
C LEU A 128 13.05 -17.93 -30.35
N HIS A 129 12.53 -19.15 -30.19
CA HIS A 129 13.27 -20.37 -30.50
C HIS A 129 13.65 -20.47 -31.99
N ALA A 130 12.74 -20.14 -32.90
CA ALA A 130 13.02 -20.09 -34.34
C ALA A 130 14.13 -19.07 -34.68
N ARG A 131 14.29 -18.01 -33.87
CA ARG A 131 15.37 -17.01 -33.99
C ARG A 131 16.65 -17.37 -33.24
N GLY A 132 16.79 -18.60 -32.74
CA GLY A 132 18.00 -19.08 -32.07
C GLY A 132 18.14 -18.60 -30.62
N TRP A 133 17.04 -18.28 -29.95
CA TRP A 133 17.00 -18.05 -28.52
C TRP A 133 16.60 -19.32 -27.75
N PHE A 134 17.19 -19.51 -26.58
CA PHE A 134 16.95 -20.66 -25.71
C PHE A 134 16.53 -20.20 -24.33
N TYR A 135 15.50 -20.83 -23.76
CA TYR A 135 14.99 -20.47 -22.45
C TYR A 135 15.63 -21.30 -21.33
N HIS A 136 16.27 -20.64 -20.37
CA HIS A 136 16.88 -21.28 -19.22
C HIS A 136 15.88 -21.39 -18.06
N LYS A 137 15.31 -22.58 -17.86
CA LYS A 137 14.19 -22.82 -16.93
C LYS A 137 14.46 -22.49 -15.45
N GLN A 138 15.71 -22.52 -15.00
CA GLN A 138 16.07 -22.23 -13.60
C GLN A 138 16.40 -20.75 -13.36
N GLN A 139 16.84 -20.03 -14.40
CA GLN A 139 17.17 -18.61 -14.29
C GLN A 139 16.04 -17.71 -14.82
N TRP A 140 15.06 -18.30 -15.51
CA TRP A 140 13.96 -17.61 -16.17
C TRP A 140 14.43 -16.51 -17.13
N LEU A 141 15.43 -16.86 -17.95
CA LEU A 141 16.04 -15.96 -18.92
C LEU A 141 16.10 -16.61 -20.30
N TRP A 142 15.94 -15.78 -21.32
CA TRP A 142 16.23 -16.13 -22.70
C TRP A 142 17.69 -15.80 -23.02
N LEU A 143 18.40 -16.75 -23.60
CA LEU A 143 19.81 -16.65 -23.96
C LEU A 143 19.98 -16.92 -25.45
N THR A 144 20.92 -16.24 -26.08
CA THR A 144 21.33 -16.56 -27.46
C THR A 144 22.84 -16.72 -27.50
N ARG A 145 23.33 -17.48 -28.48
CA ARG A 145 24.76 -17.71 -28.63
C ARG A 145 25.42 -16.44 -29.16
N ASN A 146 26.48 -16.00 -28.50
CA ASN A 146 27.33 -14.96 -29.05
C ASN A 146 28.01 -15.48 -30.33
N ALA A 147 27.75 -14.83 -31.47
CA ALA A 147 28.32 -15.20 -32.77
C ALA A 147 29.86 -15.20 -32.77
N SER A 148 30.49 -14.36 -31.94
CA SER A 148 31.94 -14.26 -31.83
C SER A 148 32.58 -15.36 -30.97
N MET A 149 31.79 -16.17 -30.27
CA MET A 149 32.30 -17.22 -29.38
C MET A 149 32.08 -18.63 -29.95
N ARG A 150 33.18 -19.38 -30.09
CA ARG A 150 33.15 -20.81 -30.40
C ARG A 150 33.04 -21.61 -29.10
N PRO A 151 32.11 -22.57 -28.99
CA PRO A 151 32.00 -23.42 -27.83
C PRO A 151 33.25 -24.28 -27.69
N LEU A 152 33.74 -24.38 -26.46
CA LEU A 152 34.95 -25.15 -26.12
C LEU A 152 34.74 -26.66 -26.30
N VAL A 153 33.49 -27.12 -26.24
CA VAL A 153 33.11 -28.50 -26.50
C VAL A 153 32.17 -28.50 -27.71
N GLN A 154 32.59 -29.14 -28.79
CA GLN A 154 31.72 -29.41 -29.94
C GLN A 154 31.15 -30.82 -29.75
N SER A 155 29.83 -30.92 -29.66
CA SER A 155 29.08 -32.19 -29.64
C SER A 155 28.69 -32.61 -31.04
#